data_AF-A0AB39M337-F1
#
_entry.id   AF-A0AB39M337-F1
#
_cell.length_a   1.000
_cell.length_b   1.000
_cell.length_c   1.000
_cell.angle_alpha   90.00
_cell.angle_beta   90.00
_cell.angle_gamma   90.00
#
_symmetry.space_group_name_H-M   'P 1'
#
loop_
_entity.id
_entity.type
_entity.pdbx_description
1 polymer ?
#
loop_
_entity_poly.entity_id
_entity_poly.type
_entity_poly.pdbx_seq_one_letter_code
_entity_poly.pdbx_strand_id
1 'polypeptide(L)'
;MSLNFVDIPSTGGGWLKPNDVKDAPALLIEVNSYEAQRPTPNGPKDSALCDVTVFKDKAALDALSPEINKGMRIEQTLLARDLAGMVGSATIVQLTQIPPKRPGAYPAWVWRPITDASVRQAVIQYAEQREAAVTAAAAEAPSFD
;
A
#
# COMPACT_ATOMS: atom_id res chain seq x y z
N MET A 1 -23.69 26.42 -5.69
CA MET A 1 -22.64 25.50 -5.20
C MET A 1 -23.18 24.09 -5.25
N SER A 2 -22.74 23.29 -6.22
CA SER A 2 -23.12 21.86 -6.26
C SER A 2 -22.27 21.12 -5.24
N LEU A 3 -22.91 20.30 -4.41
CA LEU A 3 -22.22 19.49 -3.42
C LEU A 3 -21.45 18.38 -4.14
N ASN A 4 -20.14 18.31 -3.92
CA ASN A 4 -19.35 17.16 -4.37
C ASN A 4 -19.61 16.01 -3.40
N PHE A 5 -20.56 15.14 -3.76
CA PHE A 5 -20.82 13.92 -3.02
C PHE A 5 -19.73 12.91 -3.36
N VAL A 6 -18.72 12.83 -2.49
CA VAL A 6 -17.77 11.73 -2.47
C VAL A 6 -18.35 10.59 -1.64
N ASP A 7 -18.33 9.38 -2.17
CA ASP A 7 -18.71 8.20 -1.41
C ASP A 7 -17.78 8.04 -0.20
N ILE A 8 -18.35 7.74 0.97
CA ILE A 8 -17.56 7.26 2.10
C ILE A 8 -16.87 5.98 1.62
N PRO A 9 -15.54 5.86 1.71
CA PRO A 9 -14.85 4.62 1.37
C PRO A 9 -15.47 3.46 2.15
N SER A 10 -16.18 2.58 1.44
CA SER A 10 -16.84 1.41 2.03
C SER A 10 -15.83 0.37 2.48
N THR A 11 -14.63 0.40 1.89
CA THR A 11 -13.42 -0.23 2.42
C THR A 11 -12.91 0.63 3.59
N GLY A 12 -13.50 0.43 4.76
CA GLY A 12 -13.00 1.03 5.99
C GLY A 12 -11.51 0.70 6.16
N GLY A 13 -10.69 1.72 6.41
CA GLY A 13 -9.24 1.61 6.56
C GLY A 13 -8.86 0.44 7.44
N GLY A 14 -8.46 -0.66 6.80
CA GLY A 14 -8.16 -1.92 7.46
C GLY A 14 -6.74 -1.95 8.01
N TRP A 15 -6.35 -3.09 8.54
CA TRP A 15 -4.94 -3.36 8.83
C TRP A 15 -4.38 -4.24 7.71
N LEU A 16 -3.16 -3.95 7.28
CA LEU A 16 -2.42 -4.88 6.46
C LEU A 16 -2.21 -6.17 7.27
N LYS A 17 -2.72 -7.27 6.74
CA LYS A 17 -2.46 -8.63 7.25
C LYS A 17 -1.51 -9.30 6.27
N PRO A 18 -0.20 -9.38 6.57
CA PRO A 18 0.78 -9.92 5.62
C PRO A 18 0.45 -11.32 5.11
N ASN A 19 -0.19 -12.16 5.93
CA ASN A 19 -0.61 -13.51 5.52
C ASN A 19 -1.60 -13.52 4.35
N ASP A 20 -2.43 -12.49 4.20
CA ASP A 20 -3.48 -12.43 3.18
C ASP A 20 -2.91 -12.03 1.81
N VAL A 21 -1.69 -11.48 1.80
CA VAL A 21 -1.05 -10.91 0.60
C VAL A 21 0.39 -11.40 0.40
N LYS A 22 0.84 -12.40 1.18
CA LYS A 22 2.23 -12.90 1.15
C LYS A 22 2.64 -13.51 -0.20
N ASP A 23 1.66 -14.04 -0.93
CA ASP A 23 1.87 -14.73 -2.22
C ASP A 23 1.68 -13.77 -3.41
N ALA A 24 1.37 -12.50 -3.14
CA ALA A 24 1.23 -11.48 -4.18
C ALA A 24 2.58 -11.23 -4.87
N PRO A 25 2.69 -11.36 -6.20
CA PRO A 25 3.92 -11.05 -6.92
C PRO A 25 4.39 -9.61 -6.75
N ALA A 26 3.47 -8.67 -6.50
CA ALA A 26 3.82 -7.27 -6.27
C ALA A 26 2.81 -6.52 -5.41
N LEU A 27 3.34 -5.56 -4.65
CA LEU A 27 2.62 -4.57 -3.88
C LEU A 27 3.15 -3.19 -4.27
N LEU A 28 2.24 -2.25 -4.54
CA LEU A 28 2.55 -0.82 -4.59
C LEU A 28 2.04 -0.18 -3.31
N ILE A 29 2.96 0.41 -2.54
CA ILE A 29 2.69 1.05 -1.25
C ILE A 29 2.88 2.54 -1.41
N GLU A 30 1.81 3.30 -1.19
CA GLU A 30 1.81 4.76 -1.22
C GLU A 30 1.63 5.26 0.21
N VAL A 31 2.66 5.90 0.77
CA VAL A 31 2.67 6.24 2.20
C VAL A 31 2.08 7.63 2.39
N ASN A 32 0.90 7.69 3.00
CA ASN A 32 0.16 8.92 3.22
C ASN A 32 0.60 9.64 4.49
N SER A 33 0.82 8.90 5.58
CA SER A 33 1.30 9.45 6.85
C SER A 33 1.98 8.40 7.72
N TYR A 34 2.73 8.85 8.72
CA TYR A 34 3.41 8.01 9.69
C TYR A 34 3.28 8.60 11.09
N GLU A 35 2.92 7.75 12.06
CA GLU A 35 2.81 8.07 13.48
C GLU A 35 3.77 7.18 14.26
N ALA A 36 4.84 7.75 14.80
CA ALA A 36 5.74 7.02 15.69
C ALA A 36 5.08 6.80 17.06
N GLN A 37 5.21 5.60 17.61
CA GLN A 37 4.75 5.29 18.99
C GLN A 37 3.28 5.68 19.26
N ARG A 38 2.40 5.50 18.28
CA ARG A 38 0.96 5.74 18.43
C ARG A 38 0.41 4.91 19.60
N PRO A 39 -0.29 5.51 20.57
CA PRO A 39 -0.89 4.76 21.67
C PRO A 39 -1.91 3.72 21.15
N THR A 40 -1.76 2.45 21.55
CA THR A 40 -2.75 1.39 21.28
C THR A 40 -3.03 0.59 22.56
N PRO A 41 -4.14 -0.17 22.63
CA PRO A 41 -4.43 -1.03 23.78
C PRO A 41 -3.33 -2.06 24.08
N ASN A 42 -2.50 -2.40 23.09
CA ASN A 42 -1.40 -3.38 23.22
C ASN A 42 -0.03 -2.72 23.38
N GLY A 43 0.00 -1.44 23.78
CA GLY A 43 1.20 -0.62 23.89
C GLY A 43 1.44 0.27 22.67
N PRO A 44 2.38 1.23 22.78
CA PRO A 44 2.75 2.11 21.67
C PRO A 44 3.24 1.33 20.45
N LYS A 45 2.80 1.72 19.25
CA LYS A 45 3.23 1.13 17.98
C LYS A 45 3.49 2.19 16.93
N ASP A 46 4.48 1.95 16.09
CA ASP A 46 4.65 2.72 14.87
C ASP A 46 3.52 2.35 13.89
N SER A 47 2.91 3.35 13.27
CA SER A 47 1.74 3.19 12.40
C SER A 47 1.95 4.00 11.12
N ALA A 48 2.00 3.33 9.98
CA ALA A 48 1.95 3.99 8.67
C ALA A 48 0.53 3.89 8.10
N LEU A 49 -0.01 5.01 7.62
CA LEU A 49 -1.25 5.02 6.84
C LEU A 49 -0.86 5.01 5.36
N CYS A 50 -1.36 4.04 4.61
CA CYS A 50 -0.97 3.84 3.23
C CYS A 50 -2.16 3.51 2.34
N ASP A 51 -2.06 3.88 1.07
CA ASP A 51 -2.83 3.23 0.01
C ASP A 51 -2.00 2.06 -0.51
N VAL A 52 -2.60 0.87 -0.56
CA VAL A 52 -1.91 -0.37 -0.92
C VAL A 52 -2.61 -1.02 -2.08
N THR A 53 -1.89 -1.12 -3.18
CA THR A 53 -2.32 -1.81 -4.38
C THR A 53 -1.69 -3.20 -4.40
N VAL A 54 -2.52 -4.24 -4.47
CA VAL A 54 -2.12 -5.65 -4.39
C VAL A 54 -2.38 -6.33 -5.73
N PHE A 55 -1.32 -6.80 -6.37
CA PHE A 55 -1.41 -7.70 -7.51
C PHE A 55 -1.39 -9.12 -6.98
N LYS A 56 -2.57 -9.73 -6.76
CA LYS A 56 -2.70 -11.00 -6.02
C LYS A 56 -2.02 -12.19 -6.69
N ASP A 57 -1.98 -12.20 -8.01
CA ASP A 57 -1.37 -13.24 -8.80
C ASP A 57 -0.83 -12.67 -10.13
N LYS A 58 -0.22 -13.55 -10.93
CA LYS A 58 0.35 -13.19 -12.22
C LYS A 58 -0.72 -12.71 -13.22
N ALA A 59 -1.94 -13.26 -13.17
CA ALA A 59 -3.01 -12.88 -14.08
C ALA A 59 -3.49 -11.44 -13.80
N ALA A 60 -3.65 -11.08 -12.52
CA ALA A 60 -3.97 -9.72 -12.09
C ALA A 60 -2.87 -8.73 -12.48
N LEU A 61 -1.60 -9.14 -12.39
CA LEU A 61 -0.46 -8.33 -12.83
C LEU A 61 -0.47 -8.11 -14.35
N ASP A 62 -0.67 -9.17 -15.13
CA ASP A 62 -0.68 -9.09 -16.60
C ASP A 62 -1.87 -8.28 -17.13
N ALA A 63 -3.01 -8.38 -16.46
CA ALA A 63 -4.21 -7.62 -16.80
C ALA A 63 -4.22 -6.19 -16.22
N LEU A 64 -3.19 -5.80 -15.45
CA LEU A 64 -3.14 -4.53 -14.71
C LEU A 64 -4.41 -4.29 -13.86
N SER A 65 -4.93 -5.35 -13.24
CA SER A 65 -6.19 -5.34 -12.48
C SER A 65 -5.95 -5.70 -11.00
N PRO A 66 -5.32 -4.80 -10.21
CA PRO A 66 -5.03 -5.05 -8.81
C PRO A 66 -6.25 -4.80 -7.90
N GLU A 67 -6.14 -5.27 -6.67
CA GLU A 67 -6.99 -4.81 -5.57
C GLU A 67 -6.40 -3.53 -4.97
N ILE A 68 -7.21 -2.48 -4.81
CA ILE A 68 -6.79 -1.20 -4.24
C ILE A 68 -7.40 -1.05 -2.84
N ASN A 69 -6.55 -0.99 -1.82
CA ASN A 69 -6.92 -0.77 -0.43
C ASN A 69 -6.47 0.61 0.03
N LYS A 70 -7.39 1.58 0.07
CA LYS A 70 -7.09 2.94 0.50
C LYS A 70 -7.11 3.08 2.03
N GLY A 71 -6.23 3.92 2.57
CA GLY A 71 -6.20 4.23 4.00
C GLY A 71 -5.95 3.02 4.91
N MET A 72 -5.18 2.04 4.45
CA MET A 72 -4.82 0.86 5.22
C MET A 72 -3.70 1.19 6.20
N ARG A 73 -3.83 0.71 7.45
CA ARG A 73 -2.79 0.85 8.47
C ARG A 73 -1.82 -0.31 8.45
N ILE A 74 -0.53 0.02 8.51
CA ILE A 74 0.58 -0.92 8.64
C ILE A 74 1.21 -0.70 10.01
N GLU A 75 1.10 -1.70 10.89
CA GLU A 75 1.51 -1.62 12.30
C GLU A 75 2.44 -2.76 12.73
N GLN A 76 2.85 -3.63 11.80
CA GLN A 76 3.91 -4.62 12.09
C GLN A 76 5.24 -3.87 12.18
N THR A 77 5.95 -4.03 13.30
CA THR A 77 7.09 -3.18 13.70
C THR A 77 8.11 -2.92 12.58
N LEU A 78 8.59 -3.96 11.89
CA LEU A 78 9.58 -3.79 10.83
C LEU A 78 8.97 -3.13 9.59
N LEU A 79 7.77 -3.55 9.20
CA LEU A 79 7.08 -3.01 8.03
C LEU A 79 6.77 -1.53 8.19
N ALA A 80 6.23 -1.12 9.35
CA ALA A 80 5.90 0.26 9.63
C ALA A 80 7.14 1.15 9.71
N ARG A 81 8.16 0.71 10.47
CA ARG A 81 9.42 1.46 10.65
C ARG A 81 10.10 1.77 9.32
N ASP A 82 10.16 0.80 8.42
CA ASP A 82 10.85 0.95 7.13
C ASP A 82 10.14 1.97 6.20
N LEU A 83 8.88 2.33 6.48
CA LEU A 83 8.10 3.33 5.73
C LEU A 83 8.20 4.75 6.30
N ALA A 84 8.80 4.95 7.48
CA ALA A 84 8.83 6.25 8.16
C ALA A 84 9.45 7.38 7.31
N GLY A 85 10.47 7.05 6.50
CA GLY A 85 11.13 7.99 5.59
C GLY A 85 10.49 8.13 4.21
N MET A 86 9.34 7.48 3.96
CA MET A 86 8.70 7.41 2.65
C MET A 86 7.38 8.19 2.57
N VAL A 87 7.03 9.00 3.59
CA VAL A 87 5.79 9.80 3.59
C VAL A 87 5.74 10.70 2.36
N GLY A 88 4.62 10.66 1.63
CA GLY A 88 4.41 11.37 0.37
C GLY A 88 5.08 10.70 -0.84
N SER A 89 5.64 9.50 -0.68
CA SER A 89 6.27 8.72 -1.74
C SER A 89 5.62 7.34 -1.90
N ALA A 90 5.91 6.69 -3.02
CA ALA A 90 5.48 5.34 -3.32
C ALA A 90 6.66 4.37 -3.45
N THR A 91 6.45 3.10 -3.10
CA THR A 91 7.45 2.04 -3.25
C THR A 91 6.82 0.75 -3.78
N ILE A 92 7.58 0.00 -4.58
CA ILE A 92 7.17 -1.27 -5.18
C ILE A 92 7.93 -2.40 -4.49
N VAL A 93 7.20 -3.27 -3.81
CA VAL A 93 7.77 -4.28 -2.92
C VAL A 93 7.03 -5.62 -3.02
N GLN A 94 7.67 -6.65 -2.51
CA GLN A 94 7.07 -7.93 -2.16
C GLN A 94 7.24 -8.19 -0.66
N LEU A 95 6.40 -9.05 -0.09
CA LEU A 95 6.52 -9.48 1.30
C LEU A 95 7.35 -10.75 1.41
N THR A 96 8.25 -10.78 2.38
CA THR A 96 8.99 -12.00 2.73
C THR A 96 9.08 -12.14 4.24
N GLN A 97 9.40 -13.34 4.71
CA GLN A 97 9.75 -13.56 6.11
C GLN A 97 11.25 -13.70 6.27
N ILE A 98 11.77 -13.15 7.36
CA ILE A 98 13.12 -13.45 7.85
C ILE A 98 13.02 -14.37 9.08
N PRO A 99 13.96 -15.32 9.23
CA PRO A 99 13.97 -16.22 10.37
C PRO A 99 14.13 -15.44 11.69
N PRO A 100 13.53 -15.94 12.79
CA PRO A 100 13.61 -15.30 14.08
C PRO A 100 15.05 -15.29 14.60
N LYS A 101 15.47 -14.17 15.20
CA LYS A 101 16.80 -14.04 15.82
C LYS A 101 16.89 -14.65 17.22
N ARG A 102 15.75 -14.95 17.86
CA ARG A 102 15.68 -15.49 19.23
C ARG A 102 14.90 -16.80 19.25
N PRO A 103 15.31 -17.80 20.05
CA PRO A 103 14.53 -19.01 20.25
C PRO A 103 13.10 -18.71 20.70
N GLY A 104 12.11 -19.37 20.10
CA GLY A 104 10.68 -19.22 20.42
C GLY A 104 9.98 -18.00 19.81
N ALA A 105 10.68 -17.14 19.07
CA ALA A 105 10.06 -16.04 18.33
C ALA A 105 9.53 -16.49 16.96
N TYR A 106 8.49 -15.82 16.46
CA TYR A 106 7.96 -16.06 15.12
C TYR A 106 8.79 -15.34 14.04
N PRO A 107 8.83 -15.86 12.79
CA PRO A 107 9.43 -15.16 11.66
C PRO A 107 8.83 -13.75 11.49
N ALA A 108 9.68 -12.78 11.17
CA ALA A 108 9.24 -11.39 11.00
C ALA A 108 9.00 -11.09 9.51
N TRP A 109 7.91 -10.38 9.22
CA TRP A 109 7.64 -9.87 7.87
C TRP A 109 8.52 -8.67 7.55
N VAL A 110 9.06 -8.64 6.33
CA VAL A 110 9.86 -7.52 5.82
C VAL A 110 9.50 -7.23 4.36
N TRP A 111 9.63 -5.96 4.00
CA TRP A 111 9.60 -5.53 2.61
C TRP A 111 10.84 -5.99 1.87
N ARG A 112 10.68 -6.45 0.64
CA ARG A 112 11.79 -6.64 -0.29
C ARG A 112 11.51 -5.90 -1.57
N PRO A 113 12.53 -5.23 -2.15
CA PRO A 113 12.38 -4.68 -3.49
C PRO A 113 12.12 -5.81 -4.48
N ILE A 114 11.33 -5.52 -5.51
CA ILE A 114 11.16 -6.42 -6.64
C ILE A 114 12.34 -6.25 -7.59
N THR A 115 13.09 -7.32 -7.82
CA THR A 115 14.26 -7.34 -8.71
C THR A 115 13.90 -7.69 -10.15
N ASP A 116 12.75 -8.34 -10.39
CA ASP A 116 12.25 -8.60 -11.72
C ASP A 116 11.78 -7.29 -12.39
N ALA A 117 12.51 -6.89 -13.44
CA ALA A 117 12.23 -5.65 -14.17
C ALA A 117 10.85 -5.68 -14.85
N SER A 118 10.38 -6.85 -15.31
CA SER A 118 9.10 -6.98 -16.01
C SER A 118 7.93 -6.73 -15.05
N VAL A 119 7.98 -7.33 -13.85
CA VAL A 119 6.99 -7.11 -12.79
C VAL A 119 6.98 -5.65 -12.37
N ARG A 120 8.15 -5.07 -12.14
CA ARG A 120 8.27 -3.67 -11.74
C ARG A 120 7.71 -2.72 -12.81
N GLN A 121 7.98 -2.98 -14.08
CA GLN A 121 7.46 -2.17 -15.20
C GLN A 121 5.94 -2.27 -15.31
N ALA A 122 5.35 -3.44 -15.10
CA ALA A 122 3.90 -3.61 -15.10
C ALA A 122 3.22 -2.77 -14.00
N VAL A 123 3.80 -2.77 -12.79
CA VAL A 123 3.29 -1.95 -11.68
C VAL A 123 3.41 -0.44 -11.99
N ILE A 124 4.54 -0.01 -12.57
CA ILE A 124 4.73 1.38 -13.01
C ILE A 124 3.69 1.77 -14.06
N GLN A 125 3.50 0.92 -15.08
CA GLN A 125 2.54 1.14 -16.15
C GLN A 125 1.11 1.30 -15.58
N TYR A 126 0.72 0.43 -14.65
CA TYR A 126 -0.56 0.56 -13.96
C TYR A 126 -0.68 1.92 -13.23
N ALA A 127 0.35 2.33 -12.48
CA ALA A 127 0.33 3.60 -11.75
C ALA A 127 0.21 4.79 -12.71
N GLU A 128 0.95 4.80 -13.81
CA GLU A 128 0.86 5.85 -14.84
C GLU A 128 -0.53 5.92 -15.48
N GLN A 129 -1.14 4.77 -15.81
CA GLN A 129 -2.50 4.73 -16.36
C GLN A 129 -3.54 5.25 -15.36
N ARG A 130 -3.39 4.90 -14.08
CA ARG A 130 -4.25 5.39 -13.01
C ARG A 130 -4.16 6.90 -12.86
N GLU A 131 -2.95 7.46 -12.80
CA GLU A 131 -2.74 8.90 -12.67
C GLU A 131 -3.25 9.67 -13.90
N ALA A 132 -3.05 9.13 -15.12
CA ALA A 132 -3.57 9.72 -16.34
C ALA A 132 -5.12 9.77 -16.32
N ALA A 133 -5.78 8.70 -15.86
CA ALA A 133 -7.23 8.65 -15.74
C ALA A 133 -7.77 9.66 -14.71
N VAL A 134 -7.10 9.77 -13.55
CA VAL A 134 -7.45 10.78 -12.53
C VAL A 134 -7.28 12.20 -13.08
N THR A 135 -6.18 12.46 -13.79
CA THR A 135 -5.91 13.77 -14.40
C THR A 135 -6.96 14.14 -15.45
N ALA A 136 -7.34 13.20 -16.31
CA ALA A 136 -8.38 13.41 -17.32
C ALA A 136 -9.74 13.71 -16.67
N ALA A 137 -10.12 12.93 -15.65
CA ALA A 137 -11.36 13.15 -14.91
C ALA A 137 -11.39 14.52 -14.19
N ALA A 138 -10.24 14.97 -13.66
CA ALA A 138 -10.12 16.30 -13.06
C ALA A 138 -10.24 17.44 -14.09
N ALA A 139 -9.73 17.25 -15.31
CA ALA A 139 -9.83 18.23 -16.39
C ALA A 139 -11.24 18.35 -16.98
N GLU A 140 -12.01 17.27 -16.98
CA GLU A 140 -13.42 17.26 -17.39
C GLU A 140 -14.37 17.84 -16.32
N ALA A 141 -13.87 18.05 -15.09
CA ALA A 141 -14.66 18.66 -14.04
C ALA A 141 -15.02 20.11 -14.41
N PRO A 142 -16.32 20.48 -14.41
CA PRO A 142 -16.73 21.82 -14.80
C PRO A 142 -16.10 22.89 -13.90
N SER A 143 -15.44 23.87 -14.53
CA SER A 143 -14.94 25.08 -13.88
C SER A 143 -16.10 26.07 -13.75
N PHE A 144 -16.34 26.55 -12.52
CA PHE A 144 -17.32 27.60 -12.23
C PHE A 144 -16.56 28.78 -11.61
N ASP A 145 -16.27 29.78 -12.44
CA ASP A 145 -15.92 31.14 -11.99
C ASP A 145 -17.13 31.82 -11.31
#